data_AF-A0A9E5HN93-F1
#
_entry.id   AF-A0A9E5HN93-F1
#
_cell.length_a   1.000
_cell.length_b   1.000
_cell.length_c   1.000
_cell.angle_alpha   90.00
_cell.angle_beta   90.00
_cell.angle_gamma   90.00
#
_symmetry.space_group_name_H-M   'P 1'
#
loop_
_entity.id
_entity.type
_entity.pdbx_description
1 polymer ?
#
loop_
_entity_poly.entity_id
_entity_poly.type
_entity_poly.pdbx_seq_one_letter_code
_entity_poly.pdbx_strand_id
1 'polypeptide(L)' 'MKVVLFEPEIPFNTGSIGRTCVALDLELILIKPYGFSLDDKTVARSGTRYWQFVKLSEYDSWD' A
#
# COMPACT_ATOMS: atom_id res chain seq x y z
N MET A 1 14.67 6.48 0.32
CA MET A 1 13.77 6.65 -0.85
C MET A 1 12.38 6.17 -0.43
N LYS A 2 11.31 6.79 -0.92
CA LYS A 2 9.92 6.45 -0.56
C LYS A 2 9.07 6.30 -1.82
N VAL A 3 8.04 5.47 -1.77
CA VAL A 3 7.03 5.33 -2.82
C VAL A 3 5.73 5.92 -2.30
N VAL A 4 5.11 6.81 -3.07
CA VAL A 4 3.84 7.45 -2.71
C VAL A 4 2.76 7.01 -3.69
N LEU A 5 1.65 6.50 -3.19
CA LEU A 5 0.43 6.27 -3.95
C LEU A 5 -0.63 7.27 -3.51
N PHE A 6 -0.97 8.17 -4.41
CA PHE A 6 -2.03 9.14 -4.23
C PHE A 6 -3.35 8.54 -4.72
N GLU A 7 -4.34 8.52 -3.83
CA GLU A 7 -5.71 8.05 -4.10
C GLU A 7 -5.78 6.70 -4.87
N PRO A 8 -5.13 5.63 -4.38
CA PRO A 8 -5.08 4.38 -5.12
C PRO A 8 -6.47 3.71 -5.23
N GLU A 9 -6.86 3.35 -6.45
CA GLU A 9 -8.17 2.75 -6.73
C GLU A 9 -8.16 1.22 -6.82
N ILE A 10 -7.02 0.62 -7.20
CA ILE A 10 -6.92 -0.81 -7.54
C ILE A 10 -6.14 -1.56 -6.45
N PRO A 11 -6.77 -2.45 -5.65
CA PRO A 11 -6.12 -3.12 -4.52
C PRO A 11 -4.92 -3.98 -4.94
N PHE A 12 -4.99 -4.61 -6.11
CA PHE A 12 -3.92 -5.47 -6.62
C PHE A 12 -2.62 -4.71 -6.95
N ASN A 13 -2.74 -3.47 -7.44
CA ASN A 13 -1.59 -2.62 -7.74
C ASN A 13 -0.89 -2.23 -6.44
N THR A 14 -1.66 -1.78 -5.46
CA THR A 14 -1.16 -1.40 -4.13
C THR A 14 -0.48 -2.58 -3.43
N GLY A 15 -1.07 -3.78 -3.48
CA GLY A 15 -0.45 -4.99 -2.94
C GLY A 15 0.88 -5.35 -3.63
N SER A 16 0.93 -5.25 -4.97
CA SER A 16 2.14 -5.53 -5.73
C SER A 16 3.26 -4.53 -5.45
N ILE A 17 2.92 -3.24 -5.33
CA ILE A 17 3.86 -2.17 -4.97
C ILE A 17 4.34 -2.34 -3.53
N GLY A 18 3.45 -2.70 -2.59
CA GLY A 18 3.83 -3.03 -1.21
C GLY A 18 4.86 -4.15 -1.13
N ARG A 19 4.70 -5.22 -1.93
CA ARG A 19 5.70 -6.29 -2.02
C ARG A 19 7.05 -5.78 -2.54
N THR A 20 7.05 -4.92 -3.55
CA THR A 20 8.28 -4.29 -4.05
C THR A 20 8.94 -3.42 -2.98
N CYS A 21 8.15 -2.67 -2.21
CA CYS A 21 8.67 -1.85 -1.11
C CYS A 21 9.34 -2.71 -0.04
N VAL A 22 8.75 -3.85 0.34
CA VAL A 22 9.38 -4.82 1.26
C VAL A 22 10.70 -5.35 0.69
N ALA A 23 10.72 -5.76 -0.58
CA ALA A 23 11.91 -6.33 -1.22
C ALA A 23 13.08 -5.33 -1.32
N LEU A 24 12.78 -4.04 -1.39
CA LEU A 24 13.76 -2.95 -1.55
C LEU A 24 13.99 -2.14 -0.25
N ASP A 25 13.41 -2.57 0.87
CA ASP A 25 13.44 -1.86 2.16
C ASP A 25 12.92 -0.40 2.09
N LEU A 26 11.96 -0.14 1.20
CA LEU A 26 11.35 1.18 1.00
C LEU A 26 10.10 1.37 1.86
N GLU A 27 9.84 2.63 2.21
CA GLU A 27 8.57 3.05 2.80
C GLU A 27 7.52 3.25 1.71
N LEU A 28 6.32 2.73 1.96
CA LEU A 28 5.12 2.98 1.17
C LEU A 28 4.25 4.01 1.87
N ILE A 29 3.97 5.12 1.21
CA ILE A 29 3.03 6.15 1.65
C ILE A 29 1.75 6.00 0.84
N LEU A 30 0.62 5.90 1.53
CA LEU A 30 -0.71 5.94 0.92
C LEU A 30 -1.43 7.23 1.32
N ILE A 31 -2.04 7.90 0.35
CA ILE A 31 -2.82 9.11 0.58
C ILE A 31 -4.26 8.83 0.19
N LYS A 32 -5.19 9.10 1.12
CA LYS A 32 -6.63 8.87 0.95
C LYS A 32 -7.27 9.88 -0.01
N PRO A 33 -8.50 9.59 -0.49
CA PRO A 33 -9.29 8.37 -0.29
C PRO A 33 -8.78 7.18 -1.12
N TYR A 34 -8.95 5.97 -0.58
CA TYR A 34 -8.69 4.74 -1.33
C TYR A 34 -9.97 4.29 -2.04
N GLY A 35 -9.83 3.77 -3.26
CA GLY A 35 -10.95 3.10 -3.96
C GLY A 35 -11.28 1.71 -3.41
N PHE A 36 -10.60 1.26 -2.35
CA PHE A 36 -10.75 -0.06 -1.73
C PHE A 36 -10.43 0.00 -0.23
N SER A 37 -10.81 -1.04 0.52
CA SER A 37 -10.40 -1.18 1.92
C SER A 37 -9.07 -1.93 2.03
N LEU A 38 -8.14 -1.43 2.84
CA LEU A 38 -6.88 -2.12 3.16
C LEU A 38 -7.12 -3.44 3.91
N ASP A 39 -8.23 -3.52 4.64
CA ASP A 39 -8.65 -4.74 5.37
C ASP A 39 -9.30 -5.77 4.44
N ASP A 40 -9.60 -5.39 3.20
CA ASP A 40 -10.26 -6.28 2.26
C ASP A 40 -9.33 -7.44 1.88
N LYS A 41 -9.92 -8.64 1.78
CA LYS A 41 -9.20 -9.88 1.45
C LYS A 41 -8.54 -9.83 0.07
N THR A 42 -8.83 -8.81 -0.73
CA THR A 42 -8.26 -8.49 -2.04
C THR A 42 -6.84 -7.92 -1.96
N VAL A 43 -6.53 -7.01 -1.04
CA VAL A 43 -5.13 -6.67 -0.68
C VAL A 43 -4.47 -7.91 -0.08
N ALA A 44 -5.23 -8.62 0.76
CA ALA A 44 -4.81 -9.83 1.42
C ALA A 44 -4.43 -10.98 0.45
N ARG A 45 -5.02 -11.09 -0.74
CA ARG A 45 -4.72 -12.20 -1.68
C ARG A 45 -3.39 -12.06 -2.41
N SER A 46 -2.87 -10.84 -2.55
CA SER A 46 -1.53 -10.58 -3.11
C SER A 46 -0.47 -10.25 -2.05
N GLY A 47 -0.91 -9.92 -0.82
CA GLY A 47 -0.05 -9.43 0.25
C GLY A 47 -0.12 -10.12 1.61
N THR A 48 -0.97 -11.13 1.88
CA THR A 48 -1.19 -11.64 3.27
C THR A 48 0.06 -12.03 4.03
N ARG A 49 1.10 -12.53 3.37
CA ARG A 49 2.38 -12.82 4.06
C ARG A 49 3.27 -11.60 4.24
N TYR A 50 3.15 -10.58 3.40
CA TYR A 50 4.15 -9.52 3.30
C TYR A 50 3.64 -8.15 3.73
N TRP A 51 2.33 -7.91 3.74
CA TRP A 51 1.72 -6.63 4.10
C TRP A 51 2.08 -6.22 5.53
N GLN A 52 2.13 -7.19 6.44
CA GLN A 52 2.62 -7.02 7.82
C GLN A 52 4.08 -6.52 7.92
N PHE A 53 4.86 -6.62 6.84
CA PHE A 53 6.25 -6.14 6.77
C PHE A 53 6.38 -4.83 6.00
N VAL A 54 5.29 -4.29 5.43
CA VAL A 54 5.32 -3.01 4.73
C VAL A 54 5.53 -1.90 5.76
N LYS A 55 6.58 -1.09 5.57
CA LYS A 55 6.74 0.18 6.26
C LYS A 55 5.70 1.15 5.69
N LEU A 56 4.52 1.19 6.29
CA LEU A 56 3.35 1.93 5.80
C LEU A 56 3.15 3.24 6.56
N SER A 57 2.97 4.33 5.83
CA SER A 57 2.48 5.61 6.34
C SER A 57 1.21 6.00 5.60
N GLU A 58 0.20 6.49 6.31
CA GLU A 58 -1.08 6.88 5.73
C GLU A 58 -1.37 8.35 6.03
N TYR A 59 -1.85 9.08 5.02
CA TYR A 59 -2.25 10.48 5.14
C TYR A 59 -3.68 10.66 4.63
N ASP A 60 -4.44 11.55 5.28
CA ASP A 60 -5.82 11.84 4.88
C ASP A 60 -5.90 12.76 3.65
N SER A 61 -4.85 13.54 3.39
CA SER A 61 -4.74 14.49 2.28
C SER A 61 -3.28 14.63 1.81
N TRP A 62 -3.09 15.29 0.67
CA TRP A 62 -1.76 15.62 0.15
C TRP A 62 -1.05 16.71 0.94
N ASP A 63 -1.81 17.62 1.54
CA ASP A 63 -1.32 18.76 2.31
C ASP A 63 -0.77 18.39 3.70
#